data_AF-A0A2K6UBE5-F1
#
_entry.id   AF-A0A2K6UBE5-F1
#
_cell.length_a   1.000
_cell.length_b   1.000
_cell.length_c   1.000
_cell.angle_alpha   90.00
_cell.angle_beta   90.00
_cell.angle_gamma   90.00
#
_symmetry.space_group_name_H-M   'P 1'
#
loop_
_entity.id
_entity.type
_entity.pdbx_description
1 polymer ?
#
loop_
_entity_poly.entity_id
_entity_poly.type
_entity_poly.pdbx_seq_one_letter_code
_entity_poly.pdbx_strand_id
1 'polypeptide(L)'
;MSLVIRNLQRVIPIRRAPLRSKIETVRRILGVQEFDLGIICVDNKNIQHINRIYRDRNVPTDVLSFPFHENLKAGEFPQPDFPDDYNLGDIFLGVEYIFQQCKENEDYNDILMMFQKEKAVLDELGRRTGTRLQPLTRGLFGSC
;
A
#
# COMPACT_ATOMS: atom_id res chain seq x y z
N MET A 1 5.41 16.05 -8.29
CA MET A 1 5.05 15.74 -6.88
C MET A 1 5.90 14.61 -6.31
N SER A 2 5.96 14.49 -4.98
CA SER A 2 6.94 13.70 -4.25
C SER A 2 6.37 12.36 -3.76
N LEU A 3 7.10 11.28 -4.07
CA LEU A 3 6.91 9.98 -3.43
C LEU A 3 8.07 9.77 -2.45
N VAL A 4 7.76 9.75 -1.17
CA VAL A 4 8.73 9.50 -0.10
C VAL A 4 8.61 8.06 0.35
N ILE A 5 9.72 7.30 0.29
CA ILE A 5 9.77 5.93 0.81
C ILE A 5 10.85 5.89 1.89
N ARG A 6 10.45 5.67 3.14
CA ARG A 6 11.36 5.52 4.28
C ARG A 6 11.31 4.11 4.81
N ASN A 7 12.47 3.52 5.05
CA ASN A 7 12.58 2.24 5.74
C ASN A 7 13.16 2.48 7.13
N LEU A 8 12.32 2.39 8.16
CA LEU A 8 12.70 2.61 9.56
C LEU A 8 13.04 1.29 10.28
N GLN A 9 12.74 0.15 9.66
CA GLN A 9 13.08 -1.17 10.19
C GLN A 9 14.37 -1.74 9.58
N ARG A 10 14.94 -2.74 10.26
CA ARG A 10 16.14 -3.49 9.80
C ARG A 10 15.95 -5.01 9.81
N VAL A 11 14.77 -5.49 10.18
CA VAL A 11 14.42 -6.90 10.34
C VAL A 11 14.32 -7.60 8.98
N ILE A 12 13.64 -6.99 8.00
CA ILE A 12 13.38 -7.56 6.67
C ILE A 12 14.04 -6.71 5.59
N PRO A 13 14.85 -7.30 4.67
CA PRO A 13 15.44 -6.54 3.57
C PRO A 13 14.37 -6.11 2.56
N ILE A 14 14.36 -4.82 2.20
CA ILE A 14 13.41 -4.26 1.24
C ILE A 14 14.15 -3.78 -0.02
N ARG A 15 13.74 -4.30 -1.18
CA ARG A 15 14.18 -3.80 -2.49
C ARG A 15 13.43 -2.51 -2.82
N ARG A 16 14.05 -1.36 -2.53
CA ARG A 16 13.43 -0.03 -2.69
C ARG A 16 13.04 0.31 -4.13
N ALA A 17 13.87 -0.03 -5.12
CA ALA A 17 13.59 0.31 -6.52
C ALA A 17 12.34 -0.42 -7.07
N PRO A 18 12.17 -1.75 -6.89
CA PRO A 18 10.92 -2.44 -7.23
C PRO A 18 9.70 -1.90 -6.49
N LEU A 19 9.82 -1.61 -5.19
CA LEU A 19 8.73 -1.04 -4.39
C LEU A 19 8.29 0.31 -4.96
N ARG A 20 9.24 1.21 -5.22
CA ARG A 20 8.97 2.52 -5.86
C ARG A 20 8.27 2.36 -7.20
N SER A 21 8.77 1.48 -8.07
CA SER A 21 8.18 1.26 -9.40
C SER A 21 6.72 0.80 -9.31
N LYS A 22 6.41 -0.11 -8.37
CA LYS A 22 5.04 -0.57 -8.14
C LYS A 22 4.14 0.54 -7.62
N ILE A 23 4.59 1.34 -6.65
CA ILE A 23 3.81 2.47 -6.11
C ILE A 23 3.55 3.52 -7.19
N GLU A 24 4.55 3.87 -8.00
CA GLU A 24 4.38 4.82 -9.10
C GLU A 24 3.40 4.31 -10.17
N THR A 25 3.39 2.99 -10.41
CA THR A 25 2.40 2.37 -11.29
C THR A 25 1.00 2.56 -10.73
N VAL A 26 0.79 2.29 -9.44
CA VAL A 26 -0.51 2.51 -8.79
C VAL A 26 -0.92 3.99 -8.82
N ARG A 27 0.00 4.93 -8.53
CA ARG A 27 -0.28 6.38 -8.60
C ARG A 27 -0.70 6.82 -10.00
N ARG A 28 -0.06 6.29 -11.05
CA ARG A 28 -0.44 6.56 -12.44
C ARG A 28 -1.83 6.03 -12.76
N ILE A 29 -2.14 4.80 -12.35
CA ILE A 29 -3.44 4.18 -12.59
C ILE A 29 -4.54 4.99 -11.91
N LEU A 30 -4.29 5.45 -10.69
CA LEU A 30 -5.24 6.24 -9.91
C LEU A 30 -5.31 7.72 -10.35
N GLY A 31 -4.43 8.18 -11.25
CA GLY A 31 -4.39 9.59 -11.66
C GLY A 31 -3.91 10.55 -10.57
N VAL A 32 -3.20 10.06 -9.55
CA VAL A 32 -2.70 10.84 -8.39
C VAL A 32 -1.19 11.04 -8.41
N GLN A 33 -0.59 11.03 -9.60
CA GLN A 33 0.84 11.29 -9.79
C GLN A 33 1.23 12.69 -9.35
N GLU A 34 0.26 13.60 -9.42
CA GLU A 34 0.36 14.96 -8.92
C GLU A 34 0.01 15.04 -7.42
N PHE A 35 0.11 14.00 -6.60
CA PHE A 35 -0.05 14.17 -5.14
C PHE A 35 1.13 13.62 -4.37
N ASP A 36 1.56 14.31 -3.32
CA ASP A 36 2.53 13.81 -2.36
C ASP A 36 2.00 12.57 -1.63
N LEU A 37 2.88 11.58 -1.45
CA LEU A 37 2.57 10.33 -0.75
C LEU A 37 3.78 9.85 0.05
N GLY A 38 3.56 9.59 1.34
CA GLY A 38 4.53 8.95 2.21
C GLY A 38 4.29 7.45 2.36
N ILE A 39 5.32 6.64 2.15
CA ILE A 39 5.33 5.21 2.45
C ILE A 39 6.42 4.94 3.49
N ILE A 40 6.04 4.46 4.67
CA ILE A 40 6.94 4.25 5.81
C ILE A 40 6.92 2.77 6.20
N CYS A 41 8.04 2.08 6.00
CA CYS A 41 8.20 0.69 6.40
C CYS A 41 8.70 0.61 7.85
N VAL A 42 7.98 -0.14 8.69
CA VAL A 42 8.23 -0.31 10.13
C VAL A 42 8.21 -1.79 10.54
N ASP A 43 8.75 -2.07 11.72
CA ASP A 43 8.73 -3.39 12.36
C ASP A 43 7.45 -3.60 13.19
N ASN A 44 7.29 -4.81 13.74
CA ASN A 44 6.09 -5.16 14.51
C ASN A 44 5.91 -4.27 15.74
N LYS A 45 7.01 -3.96 16.45
CA LYS A 45 6.97 -3.13 17.65
C LYS A 45 6.45 -1.73 17.34
N ASN A 46 6.98 -1.10 16.29
CA ASN A 46 6.58 0.25 15.90
C ASN A 46 5.15 0.27 15.35
N ILE A 47 4.76 -0.66 14.48
CA ILE A 47 3.39 -0.62 13.94
C ILE A 47 2.34 -0.97 15.00
N GLN A 48 2.63 -1.87 15.94
CA GLN A 48 1.76 -2.15 17.09
C GLN A 48 1.60 -0.92 17.97
N HIS A 49 2.68 -0.18 18.22
CA HIS A 49 2.64 1.06 18.99
C HIS A 49 1.74 2.12 18.32
N ILE A 50 1.89 2.30 17.01
CA ILE A 50 1.07 3.23 16.23
C ILE A 50 -0.41 2.76 16.23
N ASN A 51 -0.66 1.47 16.02
CA ASN A 51 -2.02 0.90 16.03
C ASN A 51 -2.73 1.10 17.37
N ARG A 52 -1.98 0.97 18.48
CA ARG A 52 -2.49 1.27 19.82
C ARG A 52 -2.86 2.74 19.98
N ILE A 53 -1.98 3.66 19.57
CA ILE A 53 -2.22 5.11 19.75
C ILE A 53 -3.42 5.59 18.92
N TYR A 54 -3.49 5.19 17.65
CA TYR A 54 -4.44 5.79 16.70
C TYR A 54 -5.72 4.97 16.48
N ARG A 55 -5.74 3.69 16.86
CA ARG A 55 -6.88 2.78 16.65
C ARG A 55 -7.30 2.01 17.90
N ASP A 56 -6.65 2.27 19.04
CA ASP A 56 -6.84 1.54 20.31
C ASP A 56 -6.69 0.01 20.15
N ARG A 57 -5.83 -0.42 19.21
CA ARG A 57 -5.56 -1.84 18.94
C ARG A 57 -4.11 -2.17 19.24
N ASN A 58 -3.88 -2.86 20.36
CA ASN A 58 -2.55 -3.24 20.81
C ASN A 58 -2.02 -4.53 20.14
N VAL A 59 -2.14 -4.62 18.82
CA VAL A 59 -1.63 -5.75 18.01
C VAL A 59 -0.91 -5.21 16.76
N PRO A 60 0.14 -5.88 16.26
CA PRO A 60 0.72 -5.54 14.97
C PRO A 60 -0.31 -5.74 13.85
N THR A 61 -0.10 -5.05 12.73
CA THR A 61 -0.95 -5.14 11.53
C THR A 61 -0.08 -4.95 10.29
N ASP A 62 -0.63 -5.29 9.13
CA ASP A 62 0.01 -5.13 7.82
C ASP A 62 0.13 -3.65 7.40
N VAL A 63 -0.94 -2.86 7.56
CA VAL A 63 -1.01 -1.47 7.08
C VAL A 63 -1.77 -0.55 8.03
N LEU A 64 -1.29 0.69 8.15
CA LEU A 64 -2.03 1.82 8.71
C LEU A 64 -1.92 3.02 7.77
N SER A 65 -3.06 3.58 7.38
CA SER A 65 -3.14 4.79 6.58
C SER A 65 -3.58 5.98 7.41
N PHE A 66 -2.89 7.12 7.21
CA PHE A 66 -3.17 8.42 7.80
C PHE A 66 -3.43 9.41 6.67
N PRO A 67 -4.72 9.61 6.30
CA PRO A 67 -5.07 10.50 5.22
C PRO A 67 -4.82 11.96 5.63
N PHE A 68 -4.34 12.77 4.70
CA PHE A 68 -4.26 14.22 4.90
C PHE A 68 -5.65 14.89 4.84
N HIS A 69 -6.55 14.36 4.01
CA HIS A 69 -7.91 14.85 3.85
C HIS A 69 -8.92 13.98 4.62
N GLU A 70 -9.62 14.55 5.59
CA GLU A 70 -10.52 13.80 6.48
C GLU A 70 -11.93 13.54 5.89
N ASN A 71 -12.41 14.41 5.01
CA ASN A 71 -13.81 14.41 4.55
C ASN A 71 -14.04 13.83 3.15
N LEU A 72 -13.16 12.94 2.68
CA LEU A 72 -13.31 12.28 1.38
C LEU A 72 -14.24 11.07 1.46
N LYS A 73 -15.23 11.00 0.56
CA LYS A 73 -16.02 9.78 0.39
C LYS A 73 -15.27 8.76 -0.46
N ALA A 74 -15.59 7.49 -0.27
CA ALA A 74 -15.01 6.41 -1.05
C ALA A 74 -15.25 6.63 -2.55
N GLY A 75 -14.18 6.67 -3.33
CA GLY A 75 -14.22 6.89 -4.79
C GLY A 75 -14.12 8.35 -5.22
N GLU A 76 -14.08 9.30 -4.28
CA GLU A 76 -13.76 10.70 -4.57
C GLU A 76 -12.26 10.93 -4.45
N PHE A 77 -11.73 11.81 -5.30
CA PHE A 77 -10.36 12.30 -5.20
C PHE A 77 -10.36 13.69 -4.55
N PRO A 78 -9.31 14.06 -3.80
CA PRO A 78 -9.18 15.40 -3.27
C PRO A 78 -9.20 16.43 -4.40
N GLN A 79 -9.91 17.53 -4.16
CA GLN A 79 -9.88 18.72 -5.00
C GLN A 79 -9.03 19.77 -4.28
N PRO A 80 -7.74 19.91 -4.66
CA PRO A 80 -6.83 20.82 -3.99
C PRO A 80 -7.14 22.27 -4.37
N ASP A 81 -7.26 23.14 -3.38
CA ASP A 81 -7.43 24.58 -3.55
C ASP A 81 -6.06 25.29 -3.55
N PHE A 82 -5.11 24.74 -2.80
CA PHE A 82 -3.74 25.27 -2.63
C PHE A 82 -2.68 24.20 -2.92
N PRO A 83 -1.41 24.59 -3.18
CA PRO A 83 -0.33 23.63 -3.44
C PRO A 83 -0.14 22.57 -2.34
N ASP A 84 -0.36 22.92 -1.07
CA ASP A 84 -0.20 22.01 0.06
C ASP A 84 -1.33 20.95 0.14
N ASP A 85 -2.46 21.17 -0.53
CA ASP A 85 -3.58 20.23 -0.59
C ASP A 85 -3.31 19.06 -1.53
N TYR A 86 -2.21 19.09 -2.28
CA TYR A 86 -1.79 17.96 -3.09
C TYR A 86 -1.05 16.92 -2.24
N ASN A 87 -1.58 16.55 -1.08
CA ASN A 87 -1.00 15.60 -0.16
C ASN A 87 -2.00 14.49 0.15
N LEU A 88 -1.67 13.23 -0.12
CA LEU A 88 -2.52 12.09 0.23
C LEU A 88 -2.34 11.64 1.68
N GLY A 89 -1.22 12.03 2.31
CA GLY A 89 -0.81 11.61 3.63
C GLY A 89 0.16 10.42 3.60
N ASP A 90 0.13 9.65 4.68
CA ASP A 90 1.13 8.63 4.98
C ASP A 90 0.54 7.23 5.09
N ILE A 91 1.27 6.24 4.59
CA ILE A 91 0.96 4.82 4.72
C ILE A 91 2.12 4.12 5.43
N PHE A 92 1.84 3.57 6.60
CA PHE A 92 2.77 2.74 7.36
C PHE A 92 2.56 1.27 7.00
N LEU A 93 3.65 0.61 6.61
CA LEU A 93 3.67 -0.81 6.26
C LEU A 93 4.42 -1.60 7.33
N GLY A 94 3.72 -2.54 7.97
CA GLY A 94 4.26 -3.49 8.95
C GLY A 94 4.99 -4.61 8.23
N VAL A 95 6.21 -4.35 7.77
CA VAL A 95 6.91 -5.24 6.84
C VAL A 95 7.25 -6.59 7.48
N GLU A 96 7.61 -6.58 8.76
CA GLU A 96 7.83 -7.81 9.51
C GLU A 96 6.55 -8.63 9.62
N TYR A 97 5.41 -8.01 9.96
CA TYR A 97 4.11 -8.66 10.04
C TYR A 97 3.68 -9.26 8.70
N ILE A 98 3.78 -8.48 7.62
CA ILE A 98 3.49 -8.94 6.25
C ILE A 98 4.34 -10.16 5.92
N PHE A 99 5.63 -10.12 6.24
CA PHE A 99 6.55 -11.22 5.96
C PHE A 99 6.21 -12.49 6.78
N GLN A 100 5.84 -12.34 8.05
CA GLN A 100 5.37 -13.45 8.88
C GLN A 100 4.11 -14.07 8.30
N GLN A 101 3.11 -13.26 7.94
CA GLN A 101 1.89 -13.74 7.30
C GLN A 101 2.17 -14.46 5.97
N CYS A 102 3.13 -13.99 5.16
CA CYS A 102 3.52 -14.68 3.93
C CYS A 102 4.24 -16.03 4.18
N LYS A 103 4.90 -16.20 5.33
CA LYS A 103 5.58 -17.46 5.68
C LYS A 103 4.66 -18.46 6.37
N GLU A 104 3.75 -17.97 7.18
CA GLU A 104 2.79 -18.80 7.92
C GLU A 104 1.65 -19.26 7.01
N ASN A 105 1.28 -18.46 6.01
CA ASN A 105 0.24 -18.81 5.04
C ASN A 105 0.84 -19.41 3.77
N GLU A 106 1.19 -20.69 3.85
CA GLU A 106 1.25 -21.60 2.68
C GLU A 106 -0.14 -22.19 2.34
N ASP A 107 -1.23 -21.64 2.88
CA ASP A 107 -2.59 -22.07 2.52
C ASP A 107 -2.96 -21.52 1.13
N TYR A 108 -3.12 -22.44 0.18
CA TYR A 108 -3.56 -22.18 -1.19
C TYR A 108 -4.79 -21.25 -1.24
N ASN A 109 -5.69 -21.34 -0.27
CA ASN A 109 -6.91 -20.53 -0.22
C ASN A 109 -6.63 -19.04 0.01
N ASP A 110 -5.66 -18.71 0.86
CA ASP A 110 -5.30 -17.31 1.16
C ASP A 110 -4.53 -16.67 0.01
N ILE A 111 -3.65 -17.44 -0.63
CA ILE A 111 -2.97 -17.03 -1.86
C ILE A 111 -3.99 -16.79 -2.96
N LEU A 112 -4.95 -17.71 -3.13
CA LEU A 112 -6.05 -17.54 -4.08
C LEU A 112 -6.89 -16.30 -3.74
N MET A 113 -7.21 -16.06 -2.47
CA MET A 113 -7.93 -14.86 -2.05
C MET A 113 -7.15 -13.57 -2.33
N MET A 114 -5.83 -13.55 -2.13
CA MET A 114 -4.99 -12.41 -2.49
C MET A 114 -5.05 -12.16 -3.99
N PHE A 115 -4.90 -13.21 -4.82
CA PHE A 115 -5.00 -13.08 -6.28
C PHE A 115 -6.39 -12.62 -6.72
N GLN A 116 -7.46 -13.14 -6.13
CA GLN A 116 -8.81 -12.71 -6.45
C GLN A 116 -9.04 -11.25 -6.07
N LYS A 117 -8.56 -10.81 -4.91
CA LYS A 117 -8.63 -9.41 -4.48
C LYS A 117 -7.84 -8.49 -5.41
N GLU A 118 -6.60 -8.86 -5.73
CA GLU A 118 -5.76 -8.11 -6.65
C GLU A 118 -6.42 -8.02 -8.05
N LYS A 119 -6.90 -9.14 -8.58
CA LYS A 119 -7.60 -9.18 -9.85
C LYS A 119 -8.85 -8.32 -9.83
N ALA A 120 -9.68 -8.41 -8.78
CA ALA A 120 -10.88 -7.60 -8.65
C ALA A 120 -10.56 -6.10 -8.61
N VAL A 121 -9.50 -5.71 -7.89
CA VAL A 121 -9.02 -4.33 -7.85
C VAL A 121 -8.55 -3.88 -9.24
N LEU A 122 -7.77 -4.69 -9.94
CA LEU A 122 -7.25 -4.35 -11.26
C LEU A 122 -8.34 -4.32 -12.34
N ASP A 123 -9.32 -5.21 -12.27
CA ASP A 123 -10.48 -5.23 -13.17
C ASP A 123 -11.34 -3.98 -12.95
N GLU A 124 -11.57 -3.58 -11.70
CA GLU A 124 -12.30 -2.35 -11.37
C GLU A 124 -11.54 -1.11 -11.84
N LEU A 125 -10.23 -1.05 -11.59
CA LEU A 125 -9.38 0.04 -12.06
C LEU A 125 -9.33 0.09 -13.59
N GLY A 126 -9.21 -1.06 -14.26
CA GLY A 126 -9.24 -1.14 -15.72
C GLY A 126 -10.55 -0.65 -16.30
N ARG A 127 -11.69 -0.99 -15.70
CA ARG A 127 -13.01 -0.47 -16.10
C ARG A 127 -13.10 1.06 -15.97
N ARG A 128 -12.60 1.64 -14.88
CA ARG A 128 -12.69 3.09 -14.64
C ARG A 128 -11.70 3.92 -15.45
N THR A 129 -10.53 3.36 -15.74
CA THR A 129 -9.41 4.12 -16.34
C THR A 129 -9.18 3.80 -17.82
N GLY A 130 -9.85 2.78 -18.37
CA GLY A 130 -9.63 2.29 -19.73
C GLY A 130 -8.26 1.60 -19.92
N THR A 131 -7.52 1.33 -18.84
CA THR A 131 -6.20 0.73 -18.90
C THR A 131 -6.28 -0.80 -18.79
N ARG A 132 -5.40 -1.51 -19.53
CA ARG A 132 -5.29 -2.97 -19.44
C ARG A 132 -4.22 -3.36 -18.43
N LEU A 133 -4.63 -3.40 -17.16
CA LEU A 133 -3.73 -3.70 -16.05
C LEU A 133 -3.46 -5.20 -15.94
N GLN A 134 -2.27 -5.52 -15.47
CA GLN A 134 -1.84 -6.89 -15.20
C GLN A 134 -1.56 -7.02 -13.70
N PRO A 135 -1.82 -8.20 -13.10
CA PRO A 135 -1.47 -8.47 -11.71
C PRO A 135 -0.03 -8.07 -11.42
N LEU A 136 0.20 -7.32 -10.33
CA LEU A 136 1.53 -7.01 -9.80
C LEU A 136 2.23 -8.27 -9.27
N THR A 137 1.46 -9.33 -9.04
CA THR A 137 1.93 -10.70 -8.76
C THR A 137 2.32 -11.50 -10.01
N ARG A 138 2.05 -10.99 -11.22
CA ARG A 138 2.42 -11.66 -12.47
C ARG A 138 3.94 -11.85 -12.52
N GLY A 139 4.38 -13.11 -12.53
CA GLY A 139 5.80 -13.48 -12.54
C GLY A 139 6.51 -13.41 -11.19
N LEU A 140 5.82 -13.10 -10.08
CA LEU A 140 6.39 -13.27 -8.73
C LEU A 140 6.42 -14.74 -8.30
N PHE A 141 5.55 -15.57 -8.87
CA PHE A 141 5.57 -17.02 -8.75
C PHE A 141 6.01 -17.61 -10.11
N GLY A 142 7.26 -17.32 -10.49
CA GLY A 142 7.96 -18.10 -11.51
C GLY A 142 8.58 -19.31 -10.84
N SER A 143 8.16 -20.50 -11.26
CA SER A 143 8.75 -21.80 -10.90
C SER A 143 8.68 -22.17 -9.42
N CYS A 144 7.59 -22.82 -9.02
CA CYS A 144 7.76 -24.07 -8.26
C CYS A 144 7.99 -25.18 -9.27
#